data_AF-A0A6G0X0C8-F1
#
_entry.id   AF-A0A6G0X0C8-F1
#
_cell.length_a   1.000
_cell.length_b   1.000
_cell.length_c   1.000
_cell.angle_alpha   90.00
_cell.angle_beta   90.00
_cell.angle_gamma   90.00
#
_symmetry.space_group_name_H-M   'P 1'
#
loop_
_entity.id
_entity.type
_entity.pdbx_description
1 polymer ?
#
loop_
_entity_poly.entity_id
_entity_poly.type
_entity_poly.pdbx_seq_one_letter_code
_entity_poly.pdbx_strand_id
1 'polypeptide(L)'
;MDDIILNAPVIIEDVEFPDQSDLLNLLIELNGDCFFNTFIEYGITCESLKYTNKKHLHEICPKNLFGQRIIFENQLKKWQSNFFSICVQEILNSSGKGSMILPFYQKNLRLNEELRKMLSEIIIEYRVQNKVCASPKIIEHISDGIVNLFQSEVKIIELKKWLQFNVEPMSEIDIDFDYIYPSKGNSLFVNWDQFIVKIIPLMITNIKVGNSKLLLKPLVEIEETDIETRNHLVLDLMNAILVPTSKSFEIDPVTNKRRIVKTSISDAKTSFLLQVVSVNDLHV
;
A
#
# COMPACT_ATOMS: atom_id res chain seq x y z
N MET A 1 27.41 9.95 -60.20
CA MET A 1 28.06 9.76 -58.90
C MET A 1 26.96 9.20 -58.02
N ASP A 2 26.81 7.88 -58.04
CA ASP A 2 25.87 7.18 -57.17
C ASP A 2 26.74 6.28 -56.30
N ASP A 3 26.84 6.65 -55.02
CA ASP A 3 27.69 5.98 -54.06
C ASP A 3 27.11 4.61 -53.71
N ILE A 4 27.94 3.59 -53.93
CA ILE A 4 27.70 2.21 -53.51
C ILE A 4 27.87 2.17 -51.99
N ILE A 5 26.76 2.06 -51.26
CA ILE A 5 26.80 1.76 -49.82
C ILE A 5 27.22 0.29 -49.68
N LEU A 6 28.49 0.07 -49.35
CA LEU A 6 29.00 -1.22 -48.88
C LEU A 6 28.31 -1.54 -47.54
N ASN A 7 27.53 -2.62 -47.53
CA ASN A 7 27.03 -3.23 -46.30
C ASN A 7 28.21 -3.66 -45.42
N ALA A 8 28.42 -2.94 -44.33
CA ALA A 8 29.30 -3.41 -43.26
C ALA A 8 28.68 -4.68 -42.63
N PRO A 9 29.46 -5.73 -42.36
CA PRO A 9 28.96 -6.89 -41.65
C PRO A 9 28.54 -6.46 -40.25
N VAL A 10 27.30 -6.78 -39.89
CA VAL A 10 26.80 -6.67 -38.52
C VAL A 10 27.63 -7.64 -37.68
N ILE A 11 28.57 -7.10 -36.91
CA ILE A 11 29.23 -7.84 -35.84
C ILE A 11 28.16 -8.00 -34.77
N ILE A 12 27.61 -9.22 -34.66
CA ILE A 12 26.85 -9.61 -33.48
C ILE A 12 27.90 -9.75 -32.39
N GLU A 13 28.01 -8.73 -31.54
CA GLU A 13 28.74 -8.87 -30.28
C GLU A 13 28.10 -10.01 -29.51
N ASP A 14 28.90 -11.03 -29.19
CA ASP A 14 28.50 -12.12 -28.30
C ASP A 14 28.02 -11.48 -27.00
N VAL A 15 26.70 -11.46 -26.80
CA VAL A 15 26.10 -11.04 -25.54
C VAL A 15 26.50 -12.10 -24.52
N GLU A 16 27.50 -11.80 -23.70
CA GLU A 16 27.85 -12.58 -22.53
C GLU A 16 26.61 -12.66 -21.63
N PHE A 17 25.89 -13.78 -21.70
CA PHE A 17 24.81 -14.06 -20.78
C PHE A 17 25.41 -14.27 -19.38
N PRO A 18 24.95 -13.55 -18.35
CA PRO A 18 25.43 -13.74 -16.99
C PRO A 18 25.21 -15.19 -16.55
N ASP A 19 26.16 -15.69 -15.76
CA ASP A 19 26.45 -17.09 -15.45
C ASP A 19 25.21 -18.00 -15.40
N GLN A 20 24.90 -18.67 -16.53
CA GLN A 20 23.78 -19.60 -16.66
C GLN A 20 23.87 -20.76 -15.64
N SER A 21 25.07 -21.01 -15.13
CA SER A 21 25.38 -21.98 -14.08
C SER A 21 24.69 -21.61 -12.75
N ASP A 22 24.65 -20.33 -12.39
CA ASP A 22 24.04 -19.85 -11.15
C ASP A 22 22.52 -20.05 -11.17
N LEU A 23 21.90 -19.76 -12.32
CA LEU A 23 20.47 -19.99 -12.50
C LEU A 23 20.14 -21.47 -12.43
N LEU A 24 20.91 -22.32 -13.09
CA LEU A 24 20.68 -23.77 -13.05
C LEU A 24 20.80 -24.31 -11.62
N ASN A 25 21.86 -23.93 -10.91
CA ASN A 25 22.08 -24.35 -9.52
C ASN A 25 20.92 -23.93 -8.62
N LEU A 26 20.46 -22.68 -8.75
CA LEU A 26 19.31 -22.18 -8.01
C LEU A 26 18.03 -22.95 -8.37
N LEU A 27 17.78 -23.24 -9.64
CA LEU A 27 16.60 -24.01 -10.04
C LEU A 27 16.64 -25.44 -9.51
N ILE A 28 17.81 -26.08 -9.43
CA ILE A 28 17.97 -27.40 -8.79
C ILE A 28 17.57 -27.31 -7.31
N GLU A 29 18.06 -26.32 -6.57
CA GLU A 29 17.69 -26.09 -5.15
C GLU A 29 16.17 -25.93 -4.98
N LEU A 30 15.54 -25.21 -5.89
CA LEU A 30 14.10 -24.93 -5.86
C LEU A 30 13.23 -26.04 -6.47
N ASN A 31 13.81 -27.15 -6.92
CA ASN A 31 13.11 -28.23 -7.65
C ASN A 31 12.39 -27.73 -8.93
N GLY A 32 13.02 -26.80 -9.65
CA GLY A 32 12.55 -26.20 -10.89
C GLY A 32 13.51 -26.34 -12.06
N ASP A 33 14.51 -27.21 -11.97
CA ASP A 33 15.50 -27.51 -13.01
C ASP A 33 14.86 -27.90 -14.35
N CYS A 34 13.70 -28.58 -14.30
CA CYS A 34 12.91 -28.90 -15.49
C CYS A 34 12.40 -27.67 -16.27
N PHE A 35 12.44 -26.46 -15.69
CA PHE A 35 12.06 -25.21 -16.34
C PHE A 35 13.25 -24.42 -16.90
N PHE A 36 14.50 -24.90 -16.74
CA PHE A 36 15.70 -24.14 -17.08
C PHE A 36 15.69 -23.61 -18.51
N ASN A 37 15.45 -24.45 -19.52
CA ASN A 37 15.43 -24.03 -20.92
C ASN A 37 14.33 -23.00 -21.19
N THR A 38 13.13 -23.21 -20.64
CA THR A 38 12.03 -22.26 -20.74
C THR A 38 12.39 -20.92 -20.09
N PHE A 39 13.09 -20.94 -18.96
CA PHE A 39 13.49 -19.71 -18.28
C PHE A 39 14.55 -18.95 -19.08
N ILE A 40 15.51 -19.65 -19.70
CA ILE A 40 16.47 -19.04 -20.61
C ILE A 40 15.78 -18.43 -21.84
N GLU A 41 14.85 -19.15 -22.48
CA GLU A 41 14.09 -18.66 -23.65
C GLU A 41 13.30 -17.37 -23.34
N TYR A 42 12.78 -17.24 -22.12
CA TYR A 42 12.04 -16.07 -21.67
C TYR A 42 12.92 -15.00 -20.99
N GLY A 43 14.25 -15.17 -20.98
CA GLY A 43 15.18 -14.22 -20.37
C GLY A 43 15.07 -14.10 -18.85
N ILE A 44 14.59 -15.14 -18.17
CA ILE A 44 14.50 -15.21 -16.71
C ILE A 44 15.90 -15.38 -16.13
N THR A 45 16.25 -14.50 -15.20
CA THR A 45 17.50 -14.50 -14.42
C THR A 45 17.21 -14.76 -12.94
N CYS A 46 18.25 -15.10 -12.15
CA CYS A 46 18.16 -15.21 -10.68
C CYS A 46 17.55 -13.95 -10.05
N GLU A 47 17.87 -12.77 -10.58
CA GLU A 47 17.33 -11.50 -10.10
C GLU A 47 15.83 -11.40 -10.36
N SER A 48 15.39 -11.72 -11.58
CA SER A 48 13.96 -11.69 -11.94
C SER A 48 13.13 -12.71 -11.15
N LEU A 49 13.73 -13.82 -10.72
CA LEU A 49 13.07 -14.82 -9.87
C LEU A 49 12.68 -14.26 -8.51
N LYS A 50 13.37 -13.23 -7.98
CA LYS A 50 12.98 -12.55 -6.73
C LYS A 50 11.59 -11.91 -6.82
N TYR A 51 11.19 -11.48 -8.01
CA TYR A 51 9.94 -10.76 -8.26
C TYR A 51 8.89 -11.62 -8.99
N THR A 52 9.25 -12.84 -9.37
CA THR A 52 8.40 -13.73 -10.14
C THR A 52 7.20 -14.21 -9.31
N ASN A 53 5.99 -14.04 -9.86
CA ASN A 53 4.75 -14.41 -9.18
C ASN A 53 4.02 -15.55 -9.93
N LYS A 54 2.93 -16.04 -9.33
CA LYS A 54 2.13 -17.14 -9.88
C LYS A 54 1.62 -16.91 -11.30
N LYS A 55 1.24 -15.67 -11.65
CA LYS A 55 0.73 -15.34 -12.99
C LYS A 55 1.84 -15.49 -14.03
N HIS A 56 3.04 -14.98 -13.75
CA HIS A 56 4.20 -15.15 -14.62
C HIS A 56 4.49 -16.64 -14.86
N LEU A 57 4.52 -17.45 -13.78
CA LEU A 57 4.73 -18.90 -13.89
C LEU A 57 3.62 -19.62 -14.68
N HIS A 58 2.39 -19.12 -14.61
CA HIS A 58 1.28 -19.66 -15.39
C HIS A 58 1.43 -19.41 -16.89
N GLU A 59 2.04 -18.29 -17.27
CA GLU A 59 2.27 -17.87 -18.65
C GLU A 59 3.48 -18.59 -19.25
N ILE A 60 4.58 -18.72 -18.50
CA ILE A 60 5.85 -19.25 -19.02
C ILE A 60 5.96 -20.77 -18.87
N CYS A 61 5.50 -21.38 -17.77
CA CYS A 61 5.75 -22.80 -17.52
C CYS A 61 4.79 -23.69 -18.34
N PRO A 62 5.29 -24.76 -18.98
CA PRO A 62 4.49 -25.67 -19.79
C PRO A 62 3.31 -26.31 -19.02
N LYS A 63 2.14 -26.38 -19.65
CA LYS A 63 0.91 -26.92 -19.02
C LYS A 63 1.01 -28.40 -18.65
N ASN A 64 1.82 -29.17 -19.35
CA ASN A 64 2.07 -30.59 -19.08
C ASN A 64 2.93 -30.84 -17.82
N LEU A 65 3.58 -29.81 -17.26
CA LEU A 65 4.42 -29.87 -16.06
C LEU A 65 3.75 -29.20 -14.85
N PHE A 66 2.41 -29.29 -14.77
CA PHE A 66 1.62 -28.60 -13.77
C PHE A 66 2.01 -28.97 -12.32
N GLY A 67 2.28 -30.26 -12.05
CA GLY A 67 2.68 -30.72 -10.72
C GLY A 67 4.02 -30.15 -10.28
N GLN A 68 5.01 -30.18 -11.18
CA GLN A 68 6.34 -29.62 -10.97
C GLN A 68 6.28 -28.11 -10.74
N ARG A 69 5.40 -27.41 -11.47
CA ARG A 69 5.19 -25.97 -11.28
C ARG A 69 4.67 -25.65 -9.89
N ILE A 70 3.75 -26.45 -9.36
CA ILE A 70 3.24 -26.26 -7.98
C ILE A 70 4.37 -26.42 -6.95
N ILE A 71 5.21 -27.46 -7.11
CA ILE A 71 6.33 -27.74 -6.21
C ILE A 71 7.32 -26.56 -6.26
N PHE A 72 7.73 -26.16 -7.46
CA PHE A 72 8.61 -25.03 -7.67
C PHE A 72 8.03 -23.72 -7.12
N GLU A 73 6.76 -23.40 -7.39
CA GLU A 73 6.10 -22.18 -6.88
C GLU A 73 6.17 -22.11 -5.35
N ASN A 74 5.98 -23.25 -4.67
CA ASN A 74 6.06 -23.31 -3.21
C ASN A 74 7.49 -23.08 -2.70
N GLN A 75 8.50 -23.68 -3.33
CA GLN A 75 9.90 -23.48 -2.93
C GLN A 75 10.39 -22.07 -3.26
N LEU A 76 10.02 -21.54 -4.43
CA LEU A 76 10.32 -20.17 -4.84
C LEU A 76 9.79 -19.17 -3.82
N LYS A 77 8.56 -19.33 -3.31
CA LYS A 77 8.01 -18.45 -2.26
C LYS A 77 8.82 -18.48 -0.97
N LYS A 78 9.27 -19.67 -0.54
CA LYS A 78 10.12 -19.81 0.65
C LYS A 78 11.48 -19.13 0.43
N TRP A 79 12.10 -19.36 -0.72
CA TRP A 79 13.35 -18.72 -1.07
C TRP A 79 13.22 -17.20 -1.15
N GLN A 80 12.18 -16.69 -1.82
CA GLN A 80 11.86 -15.25 -1.86
C GLN A 80 11.69 -14.66 -0.46
N SER A 81 11.08 -15.40 0.48
CA SER A 81 10.90 -14.92 1.86
C SER A 81 12.21 -14.62 2.60
N ASN A 82 13.34 -15.19 2.15
CA ASN A 82 14.67 -14.88 2.69
C ASN A 82 15.19 -13.51 2.22
N PHE A 83 14.73 -13.00 1.07
CA PHE A 83 15.11 -11.68 0.54
C PHE A 83 14.16 -10.57 0.98
N PHE A 84 12.90 -10.93 1.25
CA PHE A 84 11.90 -10.01 1.80
C PHE A 84 11.81 -10.07 3.33
N SER A 85 12.71 -10.82 3.97
CA SER A 85 12.96 -10.80 5.40
C SER A 85 13.57 -9.45 5.78
N ILE A 86 12.72 -8.46 6.07
CA ILE A 86 13.15 -7.21 6.69
C ILE A 86 13.57 -7.54 8.12
N CYS A 87 14.88 -7.63 8.34
CA CYS A 87 15.43 -7.90 9.65
C CYS A 87 15.44 -6.60 10.47
N VAL A 88 14.65 -6.55 11.55
CA VAL A 88 14.60 -5.37 12.45
C VAL A 88 15.98 -5.04 13.02
N GLN A 89 16.85 -6.03 13.18
CA GLN A 89 18.25 -5.84 13.55
C GLN A 89 19.04 -5.05 12.50
N GLU A 90 18.81 -5.31 11.20
CA GLU A 90 19.44 -4.57 10.11
C GLU A 90 18.91 -3.14 10.01
N ILE A 91 17.60 -2.95 10.19
CA ILE A 91 16.99 -1.61 10.28
C ILE A 91 17.66 -0.81 11.40
N LEU A 92 17.80 -1.39 12.59
CA LEU A 92 18.46 -0.74 13.72
C LEU A 92 19.93 -0.44 13.44
N ASN A 93 20.66 -1.37 12.80
CA ASN A 93 22.06 -1.18 12.46
C ASN A 93 22.27 -0.11 11.37
N SER A 94 21.29 0.09 10.50
CA SER A 94 21.35 1.11 9.43
C SER A 94 21.14 2.54 9.94
N SER A 95 20.64 2.71 11.18
CA SER A 95 20.42 4.02 11.78
C SER A 95 21.46 4.33 12.86
N GLY A 96 22.06 5.52 12.79
CA GLY A 96 22.97 6.00 13.84
C GLY A 96 22.34 6.01 15.24
N LYS A 97 21.01 6.22 15.33
CA LYS A 97 20.23 6.18 16.57
C LYS A 97 19.94 4.76 17.05
N GLY A 98 19.85 3.79 16.14
CA GLY A 98 19.51 2.39 16.47
C GLY A 98 20.56 1.68 17.31
N SER A 99 21.82 2.15 17.22
CA SER A 99 22.94 1.68 18.03
C SER A 99 22.72 1.78 19.55
N MET A 100 21.82 2.66 20.02
CA MET A 100 21.52 2.85 21.44
C MET A 100 20.41 1.93 21.97
N ILE A 101 19.52 1.43 21.12
CA ILE A 101 18.32 0.68 21.52
C ILE A 101 18.69 -0.73 22.01
N LEU A 102 19.56 -1.43 21.28
CA LEU A 102 19.92 -2.80 21.62
C LEU A 102 20.75 -2.92 22.89
N PRO A 103 21.81 -2.12 23.12
CA PRO A 103 22.56 -2.17 24.37
C PRO A 103 21.72 -1.79 25.58
N PHE A 104 20.82 -0.82 25.43
CA PHE A 104 19.89 -0.45 26.49
C PHE A 104 18.96 -1.61 26.84
N TYR A 105 18.36 -2.26 25.83
CA TYR A 105 17.47 -3.39 26.07
C TYR A 105 18.21 -4.59 26.66
N GLN A 106 19.40 -4.92 26.18
CA GLN A 106 20.22 -6.01 26.74
C GLN A 106 20.50 -5.81 28.23
N LYS A 107 20.67 -4.56 28.67
CA LYS A 107 20.92 -4.23 30.08
C LYS A 107 19.66 -4.21 30.94
N ASN A 108 18.54 -3.71 30.41
CA ASN A 108 17.35 -3.43 31.21
C ASN A 108 16.20 -4.42 30.97
N LEU A 109 16.31 -5.27 29.96
CA LEU A 109 15.28 -6.21 29.49
C LEU A 109 13.92 -5.53 29.30
N ARG A 110 13.92 -4.24 28.95
CA ARG A 110 12.73 -3.44 28.66
C ARG A 110 13.14 -2.15 27.96
N LEU A 111 12.31 -1.70 27.03
CA LEU A 111 12.42 -0.37 26.42
C LEU A 111 11.54 0.63 27.18
N ASN A 112 12.07 1.83 27.42
CA ASN A 112 11.28 2.97 27.88
C ASN A 112 10.47 3.56 26.70
N GLU A 113 9.53 4.47 26.99
CA GLU A 113 8.64 5.04 25.98
C GLU A 113 9.39 5.82 24.89
N GLU A 114 10.44 6.54 25.26
CA GLU A 114 11.28 7.30 24.34
C GLU A 114 12.01 6.40 23.34
N LEU A 115 12.58 5.27 23.80
CA LEU A 115 13.25 4.30 22.94
C LEU A 115 12.28 3.51 22.06
N ARG A 116 11.04 3.30 22.50
CA ARG A 116 9.98 2.72 21.66
C ARG A 116 9.60 3.66 20.53
N LYS A 117 9.46 4.95 20.83
CA LYS A 117 9.23 5.99 19.81
C LYS A 117 10.42 6.07 18.86
N MET A 118 11.65 6.05 19.37
CA MET A 118 12.84 6.05 18.52
C MET A 118 12.92 4.82 17.60
N LEU A 119 12.61 3.62 18.10
CA LEU A 119 12.57 2.39 17.31
C LEU A 119 11.61 2.53 16.12
N SER A 120 10.44 3.12 16.36
CA SER A 120 9.45 3.31 15.29
C SER A 120 9.88 4.31 14.23
N GLU A 121 10.48 5.43 14.63
CA GLU A 121 10.97 6.46 13.72
C GLU A 121 12.03 5.86 12.79
N ILE A 122 12.92 5.03 13.35
CA ILE A 122 13.95 4.30 12.58
C ILE A 122 13.32 3.35 11.56
N ILE A 123 12.27 2.61 11.93
CA ILE A 123 11.56 1.71 11.02
C ILE A 123 10.88 2.51 9.89
N ILE A 124 10.24 3.64 10.22
CA ILE A 124 9.59 4.51 9.23
C ILE A 124 10.63 5.11 8.28
N GLU A 125 11.70 5.70 8.82
CA GLU A 125 12.79 6.31 8.04
C GLU A 125 13.41 5.29 7.08
N TYR A 126 13.73 4.09 7.57
CA TYR A 126 14.27 3.01 6.73
C TYR A 126 13.32 2.66 5.59
N ARG A 127 12.01 2.55 5.85
CA ARG A 127 11.02 2.21 4.83
C ARG A 127 10.90 3.30 3.77
N VAL A 128 10.92 4.57 4.16
CA VAL A 128 10.88 5.71 3.24
C VAL A 128 12.14 5.74 2.37
N GLN A 129 13.32 5.60 2.98
CA GLN A 129 14.59 5.62 2.27
C GLN A 129 14.73 4.47 1.26
N ASN A 130 14.29 3.26 1.64
CA ASN A 130 14.40 2.06 0.81
C ASN A 130 13.16 1.80 -0.07
N LYS A 131 12.20 2.74 -0.11
CA LYS A 131 10.93 2.62 -0.88
C LYS A 131 10.19 1.29 -0.64
N VAL A 132 10.23 0.79 0.59
CA VAL A 132 9.62 -0.50 0.95
C VAL A 132 8.11 -0.35 1.06
N CYS A 133 7.37 -1.08 0.23
CA CYS A 133 5.91 -1.06 0.17
C CYS A 133 5.25 -1.42 1.52
N ALA A 134 4.25 -0.65 1.95
CA ALA A 134 3.59 -0.79 3.25
C ALA A 134 2.52 -1.90 3.29
N SER A 135 2.83 -3.10 2.80
CA SER A 135 1.82 -4.16 2.83
C SER A 135 1.54 -4.62 4.27
N PRO A 136 0.29 -5.02 4.61
CA PRO A 136 -0.03 -5.59 5.92
C PRO A 136 0.88 -6.75 6.31
N LYS A 137 1.30 -7.57 5.33
CA LYS A 137 2.23 -8.69 5.55
C LYS A 137 3.63 -8.23 5.98
N ILE A 138 4.12 -7.14 5.40
CA ILE A 138 5.41 -6.55 5.77
C ILE A 138 5.34 -5.98 7.20
N ILE A 139 4.23 -5.33 7.55
CA ILE A 139 4.02 -4.81 8.91
C ILE A 139 3.94 -5.96 9.93
N GLU A 140 3.25 -7.05 9.60
CA GLU A 140 3.23 -8.25 10.44
C GLU A 140 4.62 -8.85 10.61
N HIS A 141 5.39 -8.93 9.52
CA HIS A 141 6.75 -9.45 9.58
C HIS A 141 7.70 -8.59 10.42
N ILE A 142 7.63 -7.26 10.29
CA ILE A 142 8.39 -6.32 11.12
C ILE A 142 7.95 -6.46 12.59
N SER A 143 6.65 -6.55 12.85
CA SER A 143 6.12 -6.76 14.21
C SER A 143 6.68 -8.05 14.82
N ASP A 144 6.66 -9.16 14.08
CA ASP A 144 7.22 -10.44 14.54
C ASP A 144 8.74 -10.34 14.78
N GLY A 145 9.46 -9.63 13.92
CA GLY A 145 10.88 -9.33 14.09
C GLY A 145 11.18 -8.55 15.37
N ILE A 146 10.36 -7.54 15.70
CA ILE A 146 10.49 -6.77 16.95
C ILE A 146 10.22 -7.69 18.13
N VAL A 147 9.17 -8.51 18.10
CA VAL A 147 8.85 -9.45 19.20
C VAL A 147 10.00 -10.43 19.46
N ASN A 148 10.61 -10.95 18.38
CA ASN A 148 11.73 -11.87 18.49
C ASN A 148 12.98 -11.22 19.13
N LEU A 149 13.23 -9.95 18.84
CA LEU A 149 14.33 -9.17 19.41
C LEU A 149 14.05 -8.69 20.84
N PHE A 150 12.80 -8.33 21.13
CA PHE A 150 12.37 -7.69 22.37
C PHE A 150 11.36 -8.57 23.15
N GLN A 151 11.75 -9.82 23.41
CA GLN A 151 10.91 -10.89 23.98
C GLN A 151 10.18 -10.55 25.29
N SER A 152 10.70 -9.64 26.12
CA SER A 152 10.10 -9.26 27.40
C SER A 152 9.04 -8.15 27.29
N GLU A 153 8.85 -7.56 26.11
CA GLU A 153 7.84 -6.56 25.86
C GLU A 153 6.46 -7.23 25.68
N VAL A 154 5.79 -7.52 26.79
CA VAL A 154 4.48 -8.22 26.88
C VAL A 154 3.32 -7.45 26.20
N LYS A 155 3.52 -6.25 25.67
CA LYS A 155 2.47 -5.41 25.07
C LYS A 155 2.49 -5.45 23.54
N ILE A 156 2.50 -6.67 23.00
CA ILE A 156 2.49 -7.00 21.57
C ILE A 156 1.25 -6.42 20.84
N ILE A 157 0.11 -6.33 21.53
CA ILE A 157 -1.11 -5.72 20.97
C ILE A 157 -0.99 -4.20 20.90
N GLU A 158 -0.40 -3.55 21.91
CA GLU A 158 -0.22 -2.10 21.89
C GLU A 158 0.82 -1.71 20.84
N LEU A 159 1.94 -2.44 20.71
CA LEU A 159 2.96 -2.12 19.72
C LEU A 159 2.48 -2.35 18.28
N LYS A 160 1.71 -3.41 18.03
CA LYS A 160 1.06 -3.67 16.72
C LYS A 160 0.02 -2.62 16.38
N LYS A 161 -0.85 -2.25 17.33
CA LYS A 161 -1.83 -1.15 17.16
C LYS A 161 -1.13 0.20 16.96
N TRP A 162 -0.08 0.45 17.72
CA TRP A 162 0.71 1.67 17.68
C TRP A 162 1.46 1.77 16.35
N LEU A 163 2.03 0.68 15.81
CA LEU A 163 2.63 0.66 14.47
C LEU A 163 1.56 0.83 13.39
N GLN A 164 0.40 0.19 13.47
CA GLN A 164 -0.70 0.42 12.52
C GLN A 164 -1.23 1.86 12.54
N PHE A 165 -1.17 2.53 13.69
CA PHE A 165 -1.62 3.91 13.86
C PHE A 165 -0.59 4.96 13.42
N ASN A 166 0.71 4.70 13.68
CA ASN A 166 1.79 5.67 13.42
C ASN A 166 2.58 5.40 12.13
N VAL A 167 2.55 4.18 11.64
CA VAL A 167 3.03 3.83 10.30
C VAL A 167 1.77 3.78 9.45
N GLU A 168 1.29 4.93 8.96
CA GLU A 168 0.20 4.94 7.98
C GLU A 168 0.58 3.93 6.88
N PRO A 169 -0.11 2.77 6.79
CA PRO A 169 -0.01 2.02 5.58
C PRO A 169 -0.72 2.90 4.57
N MET A 170 0.07 3.55 3.71
CA MET A 170 -0.43 4.07 2.45
C MET A 170 -1.32 2.95 1.90
N SER A 171 -2.63 3.21 1.87
CA SER A 171 -3.59 2.14 1.58
C SER A 171 -3.25 1.57 0.20
N GLU A 172 -3.61 0.32 -0.10
CA GLU A 172 -3.39 -0.21 -1.46
C GLU A 172 -3.99 0.74 -2.51
N ILE A 173 -5.07 1.45 -2.15
CA ILE A 173 -5.69 2.52 -2.93
C ILE A 173 -4.73 3.70 -3.14
N ASP A 174 -4.06 4.20 -2.11
CA ASP A 174 -3.13 5.33 -2.22
C ASP A 174 -1.91 4.96 -3.07
N ILE A 175 -1.41 3.72 -2.95
CA ILE A 175 -0.29 3.19 -3.75
C ILE A 175 -0.69 3.10 -5.22
N ASP A 176 -1.83 2.48 -5.50
CA ASP A 176 -2.35 2.38 -6.87
C ASP A 176 -2.64 3.77 -7.44
N PHE A 177 -3.18 4.69 -6.62
CA PHE A 177 -3.47 6.05 -7.03
C PHE A 177 -2.19 6.82 -7.36
N ASP A 178 -1.14 6.74 -6.55
CA ASP A 178 0.13 7.42 -6.83
C ASP A 178 0.88 6.76 -8.01
N TYR A 179 0.75 5.45 -8.20
CA TYR A 179 1.28 4.78 -9.38
C TYR A 179 0.62 5.27 -10.68
N ILE A 180 -0.71 5.38 -10.70
CA ILE A 180 -1.47 5.84 -11.87
C ILE A 180 -1.36 7.36 -12.04
N TYR A 181 -1.31 8.11 -10.93
CA TYR A 181 -1.29 9.57 -10.88
C TYR A 181 -0.17 10.09 -9.97
N PRO A 182 1.11 10.01 -10.42
CA PRO A 182 2.25 10.38 -9.60
C PRO A 182 2.15 11.81 -9.06
N SER A 183 2.40 11.96 -7.75
CA SER A 183 2.40 13.26 -7.05
C SER A 183 1.03 13.98 -7.05
N LYS A 184 -0.07 13.25 -7.32
CA LYS A 184 -1.42 13.84 -7.32
C LYS A 184 -2.21 13.62 -6.04
N GLY A 185 -1.71 12.87 -5.07
CA GLY A 185 -2.43 12.54 -3.83
C GLY A 185 -3.07 13.74 -3.12
N ASN A 186 -2.35 14.86 -3.05
CA ASN A 186 -2.84 16.10 -2.42
C ASN A 186 -3.42 17.13 -3.40
N SER A 187 -3.60 16.80 -4.67
CA SER A 187 -4.00 17.77 -5.71
C SER A 187 -5.36 18.42 -5.45
N LEU A 188 -6.30 17.71 -4.81
CA LEU A 188 -7.59 18.28 -4.44
C LEU A 188 -7.41 19.45 -3.46
N PHE A 189 -6.59 19.26 -2.41
CA PHE A 189 -6.36 20.26 -1.38
C PHE A 189 -5.48 21.42 -1.88
N VAL A 190 -4.46 21.12 -2.68
CA VAL A 190 -3.60 22.17 -3.29
C VAL A 190 -4.41 23.08 -4.22
N ASN A 191 -5.40 22.52 -4.93
CA ASN A 191 -6.25 23.27 -5.85
C ASN A 191 -7.65 23.51 -5.28
N TRP A 192 -7.79 23.54 -3.96
CA TRP A 192 -9.09 23.56 -3.29
C TRP A 192 -9.95 24.75 -3.69
N ASP A 193 -9.36 25.95 -3.79
CA ASP A 193 -10.10 27.15 -4.20
C ASP A 193 -10.63 27.03 -5.64
N GLN A 194 -9.83 26.48 -6.55
CA GLN A 194 -10.27 26.24 -7.93
C GLN A 194 -11.35 25.17 -8.00
N PHE A 195 -11.27 24.16 -7.14
CA PHE A 195 -12.28 23.11 -7.02
C PHE A 195 -13.61 23.69 -6.51
N ILE A 196 -13.59 24.50 -5.45
CA ILE A 196 -14.79 25.14 -4.88
C ILE A 196 -15.54 25.97 -5.92
N VAL A 197 -14.83 26.81 -6.67
CA VAL A 197 -15.43 27.66 -7.72
C VAL A 197 -16.19 26.84 -8.77
N LYS A 198 -15.74 25.60 -9.04
CA LYS A 198 -16.35 24.70 -10.01
C LYS A 198 -17.44 23.81 -9.42
N ILE A 199 -17.27 23.33 -8.19
CA ILE A 199 -18.19 22.36 -7.58
C ILE A 199 -19.49 23.01 -7.08
N ILE A 200 -19.44 24.26 -6.58
CA ILE A 200 -20.63 24.96 -6.08
C ILE A 200 -21.72 25.10 -7.16
N PRO A 201 -21.43 25.57 -8.40
CA PRO A 201 -22.40 25.58 -9.49
C PRO A 201 -23.03 24.21 -9.79
N LEU A 202 -22.23 23.14 -9.69
CA LEU A 202 -22.71 21.76 -9.85
C LEU A 202 -23.62 21.35 -8.69
N MET A 203 -23.32 21.76 -7.45
CA MET A 203 -24.19 21.54 -6.28
C MET A 203 -25.54 22.20 -6.47
N ILE A 204 -25.56 23.46 -6.92
CA ILE A 204 -26.79 24.22 -7.18
C ILE A 204 -27.68 23.51 -8.20
N THR A 205 -27.08 22.98 -9.25
CA THR A 205 -27.84 22.35 -10.34
C THR A 205 -28.34 20.93 -9.97
N ASN A 206 -27.53 20.16 -9.24
CA ASN A 206 -27.77 18.72 -9.08
C ASN A 206 -28.39 18.32 -7.74
N ILE A 207 -28.27 19.13 -6.69
CA ILE A 207 -28.82 18.81 -5.37
C ILE A 207 -30.33 19.06 -5.35
N LYS A 208 -31.10 17.96 -5.31
CA LYS A 208 -32.57 17.99 -5.30
C LYS A 208 -33.19 17.75 -3.92
N VAL A 209 -32.43 17.18 -2.98
CA VAL A 209 -32.91 16.72 -1.66
C VAL A 209 -33.16 17.91 -0.72
N GLY A 210 -34.28 17.89 0.02
CA GLY A 210 -34.74 19.00 0.86
C GLY A 210 -33.72 19.49 1.90
N ASN A 211 -33.17 18.58 2.72
CA ASN A 211 -32.20 18.96 3.76
C ASN A 211 -30.90 19.52 3.16
N SER A 212 -30.39 18.92 2.08
CA SER A 212 -29.19 19.39 1.39
C SER A 212 -29.39 20.76 0.72
N LYS A 213 -30.61 21.09 0.28
CA LYS A 213 -30.93 22.44 -0.23
C LYS A 213 -30.89 23.51 0.86
N LEU A 214 -31.28 23.19 2.10
CA LEU A 214 -31.19 24.14 3.21
C LEU A 214 -29.73 24.50 3.51
N LEU A 215 -28.84 23.50 3.49
CA LEU A 215 -27.40 23.68 3.69
C LEU A 215 -26.70 24.38 2.51
N LEU A 216 -27.30 24.34 1.32
CA LEU A 216 -26.78 25.05 0.15
C LEU A 216 -27.09 26.56 0.19
N LYS A 217 -28.16 26.99 0.87
CA LYS A 217 -28.55 28.41 0.92
C LYS A 217 -27.44 29.33 1.42
N PRO A 218 -26.74 29.04 2.54
CA PRO A 218 -25.62 29.86 2.98
C PRO A 218 -24.53 30.05 1.90
N LEU A 219 -24.27 29.03 1.09
CA LEU A 219 -23.26 29.08 0.02
C LEU A 219 -23.65 29.97 -1.17
N VAL A 220 -24.93 30.33 -1.30
CA VAL A 220 -25.48 31.06 -2.45
C VAL A 220 -26.02 32.43 -2.07
N GLU A 221 -26.65 32.54 -0.90
CA GLU A 221 -27.45 33.70 -0.48
C GLU A 221 -26.72 34.61 0.51
N ILE A 222 -25.65 34.14 1.18
CA ILE A 222 -24.92 34.92 2.19
C ILE A 222 -23.63 35.45 1.56
N GLU A 223 -23.52 36.78 1.45
CA GLU A 223 -22.38 37.47 0.81
C GLU A 223 -21.03 37.18 1.49
N GLU A 224 -21.02 36.97 2.81
CA GLU A 224 -19.81 36.65 3.58
C GLU A 224 -20.03 35.41 4.45
N THR A 225 -19.97 34.23 3.82
CA THR A 225 -19.74 32.99 4.58
C THR A 225 -18.24 32.86 4.85
N ASP A 226 -17.84 32.68 6.10
CA ASP A 226 -16.44 32.47 6.45
C ASP A 226 -15.87 31.21 5.77
N ILE A 227 -14.55 31.19 5.61
CA ILE A 227 -13.87 30.15 4.82
C ILE A 227 -14.07 28.76 5.41
N GLU A 228 -14.09 28.63 6.75
CA GLU A 228 -14.22 27.33 7.42
C GLU A 228 -15.64 26.77 7.25
N THR A 229 -16.65 27.61 7.50
CA THR A 229 -18.05 27.25 7.27
C THR A 229 -18.30 26.88 5.81
N ARG A 230 -17.74 27.65 4.86
CA ARG A 230 -17.85 27.35 3.43
C ARG A 230 -17.24 25.99 3.08
N ASN A 231 -16.02 25.72 3.55
CA ASN A 231 -15.34 24.46 3.30
C ASN A 231 -16.10 23.28 3.90
N HIS A 232 -16.59 23.43 5.13
CA HIS A 232 -17.40 22.44 5.82
C HIS A 232 -18.69 22.13 5.05
N LEU A 233 -19.44 23.14 4.63
CA LEU A 233 -20.68 22.96 3.88
C LEU A 233 -20.43 22.28 2.52
N VAL A 234 -19.36 22.65 1.81
CA VAL A 234 -18.97 21.98 0.56
C VAL A 234 -18.69 20.50 0.82
N LEU A 235 -17.90 20.17 1.83
CA LEU A 235 -17.59 18.77 2.17
C LEU A 235 -18.86 17.99 2.56
N ASP A 236 -19.73 18.56 3.39
CA ASP A 236 -20.96 17.88 3.81
C ASP A 236 -21.96 17.67 2.65
N LEU A 237 -21.93 18.54 1.63
CA LEU A 237 -22.74 18.42 0.42
C LEU A 237 -22.15 17.48 -0.63
N MET A 238 -20.89 17.02 -0.51
CA MET A 238 -20.26 16.14 -1.49
C MET A 238 -21.06 14.86 -1.73
N ASN A 239 -21.54 14.20 -0.67
CA ASN A 239 -22.34 12.97 -0.76
C ASN A 239 -23.75 13.18 -1.34
N ALA A 240 -24.19 14.44 -1.49
CA ALA A 240 -25.43 14.76 -2.19
C ALA A 240 -25.25 14.80 -3.72
N ILE A 241 -24.01 15.05 -4.21
CA ILE A 241 -23.66 14.91 -5.63
C ILE A 241 -23.12 13.51 -5.91
N LEU A 242 -22.16 13.05 -5.09
CA LEU A 242 -21.53 11.75 -5.18
C LEU A 242 -22.36 10.74 -4.40
N VAL A 243 -23.54 10.42 -4.95
CA VAL A 243 -24.47 9.51 -4.28
C VAL A 243 -23.81 8.14 -4.09
N PRO A 244 -23.76 7.61 -2.85
CA PRO A 244 -23.13 6.33 -2.59
C PRO A 244 -23.82 5.21 -3.37
N THR A 245 -23.03 4.39 -4.07
CA THR A 245 -23.52 3.27 -4.88
C THR A 245 -23.32 1.91 -4.20
N SER A 246 -22.64 1.90 -3.06
CA SER A 246 -22.30 0.70 -2.29
C SER A 246 -23.54 -0.06 -1.82
N LYS A 247 -23.42 -1.39 -1.82
CA LYS A 247 -24.48 -2.32 -1.41
C LYS A 247 -23.88 -3.34 -0.46
N SER A 248 -24.53 -3.54 0.68
CA SER A 248 -24.22 -4.61 1.63
C SER A 248 -25.37 -5.62 1.67
N PHE A 249 -25.10 -6.76 2.29
CA PHE A 249 -26.11 -7.79 2.52
C PHE A 249 -26.33 -7.94 4.01
N GLU A 250 -27.60 -7.90 4.40
CA GLU A 250 -28.03 -8.17 5.76
C GLU A 250 -28.90 -9.42 5.74
N ILE A 251 -28.73 -10.28 6.75
CA ILE A 251 -29.57 -11.46 6.93
C ILE A 251 -30.55 -11.10 8.04
N ASP A 252 -31.84 -11.13 7.72
CA ASP A 252 -32.89 -10.93 8.71
C ASP A 252 -32.79 -12.05 9.77
N PRO A 253 -32.56 -11.72 11.05
CA PRO A 253 -32.34 -12.73 12.09
C PRO A 253 -33.59 -13.55 12.41
N VAL A 254 -34.78 -13.06 12.04
CA VAL A 254 -36.07 -13.74 12.29
C VAL A 254 -36.49 -14.57 11.08
N THR A 255 -36.37 -14.02 9.87
CA THR A 255 -36.85 -14.69 8.66
C THR A 255 -35.76 -15.45 7.89
N ASN A 256 -34.50 -15.29 8.28
CA ASN A 256 -33.29 -15.82 7.63
C ASN A 256 -33.19 -15.45 6.13
N LYS A 257 -33.88 -14.39 5.72
CA LYS A 257 -33.87 -13.89 4.34
C LYS A 257 -32.75 -12.89 4.15
N ARG A 258 -32.05 -13.03 3.04
CA ARG A 258 -31.02 -12.10 2.60
C ARG A 258 -31.67 -10.85 1.99
N ARG A 259 -31.34 -9.68 2.54
CA ARG A 259 -31.74 -8.37 2.03
C ARG A 259 -30.51 -7.61 1.53
N ILE A 260 -30.69 -6.89 0.42
CA ILE A 260 -29.70 -5.91 -0.05
C ILE A 260 -29.99 -4.59 0.65
N VAL A 261 -29.00 -4.08 1.38
CA VAL A 261 -29.04 -2.75 1.98
C VAL A 261 -28.16 -1.83 1.13
N LYS A 262 -28.73 -0.70 0.69
CA LYS A 262 -27.97 0.34 -0.01
C LYS A 262 -27.44 1.31 1.03
N THR A 263 -26.18 1.72 0.91
CA THR A 263 -25.62 2.80 1.75
C THR A 263 -26.41 4.08 1.49
N SER A 264 -26.94 4.70 2.54
CA SER A 264 -27.65 5.97 2.40
C SER A 264 -26.67 7.14 2.33
N ILE A 265 -27.13 8.30 1.85
CA ILE A 265 -26.34 9.54 1.88
C ILE A 265 -25.95 9.89 3.33
N SER A 266 -26.82 9.61 4.30
CA SER A 266 -26.53 9.86 5.72
C SER A 266 -25.39 8.97 6.22
N ASP A 267 -25.40 7.68 5.86
CA ASP A 267 -24.34 6.75 6.26
C ASP A 267 -23.00 7.17 5.64
N ALA A 268 -23.01 7.54 4.36
CA ALA A 268 -21.82 7.99 3.65
C ALA A 268 -21.25 9.29 4.24
N LYS A 269 -22.11 10.23 4.69
CA LYS A 269 -21.67 11.46 5.37
C LYS A 269 -20.89 11.15 6.63
N THR A 270 -21.43 10.29 7.51
CA THR A 270 -20.77 9.93 8.78
C THR A 270 -19.44 9.22 8.55
N SER A 271 -19.31 8.43 7.49
CA SER A 271 -18.03 7.79 7.13
C SER A 271 -17.04 8.72 6.42
N PHE A 272 -17.51 9.82 5.83
CA PHE A 272 -16.69 10.75 5.04
C PHE A 272 -16.18 11.94 5.83
N LEU A 273 -17.02 12.49 6.72
CA LEU A 273 -16.73 13.73 7.45
C LEU A 273 -17.01 13.52 8.94
N LEU A 274 -15.98 13.63 9.76
CA LEU A 274 -16.10 13.65 11.21
C LEU A 274 -16.32 15.10 11.67
N GLN A 275 -17.54 15.41 12.10
CA GLN A 275 -17.85 16.68 12.74
C GLN A 275 -17.84 16.50 14.26
N VAL A 276 -16.97 17.25 14.93
CA VAL A 276 -16.85 17.25 16.39
C VAL A 276 -17.16 18.64 16.95
N VAL A 277 -17.68 18.68 18.17
CA VAL A 277 -17.97 19.94 18.88
C VAL A 277 -16.69 20.57 19.43
N SER A 278 -15.72 19.73 19.82
CA SER A 278 -14.42 20.17 20.30
C SER A 278 -13.31 19.22 19.86
N VAL A 279 -12.07 19.71 19.93
CA VAL A 279 -10.86 18.90 19.65
C VAL A 279 -10.77 17.68 20.57
N ASN A 280 -11.31 17.75 21.79
CA ASN A 280 -11.31 16.63 22.72
C ASN A 280 -12.15 15.45 22.24
N ASP A 281 -13.12 15.69 21.36
CA ASP A 281 -14.01 14.66 20.82
C ASP A 281 -13.40 13.97 19.58
N LEU A 282 -12.20 14.38 19.15
CA LEU A 282 -11.51 13.85 17.96
C LEU A 282 -10.83 12.49 18.21
N HIS A 283 -10.74 12.05 19.47
CA HIS A 283 -10.01 10.85 19.91
C HIS A 283 -10.89 9.77 20.58
N VAL A 284 -12.21 9.76 20.31
CA VAL A 284 -13.15 8.76 20.85
C VAL A 284 -13.30 7.57 19.93
#